data_AF-A0A523XUD7-F1
#
_entry.id   AF-A0A523XUD7-F1
#
_cell.length_a   1.000
_cell.length_b   1.000
_cell.length_c   1.000
_cell.angle_alpha   90.00
_cell.angle_beta   90.00
_cell.angle_gamma   90.00
#
_symmetry.space_group_name_H-M   'P 1'
#
loop_
_entity.id
_entity.type
_entity.pdbx_description
1 polymer ?
#
loop_
_entity_poly.entity_id
_entity_poly.type
_entity_poly.pdbx_seq_one_letter_code
_entity_poly.pdbx_strand_id
1 'polypeptide(L)'
;MSALTGRTVSRWVNFSVEDASAMRDIPFNTLSVCGITYEEQDLTAFQDAVKGALPGMPDAPIEISGPFDTTAAVTAAASGEAPALTGSHTVLSVINGGSDPKALDIKFGIRTHWEDGAPQFGITATAANGYLCVNYTVDVSTMTYSAKFVVTAGSAIPAWGTTIEVVL
;
A
#
# COMPACT_ATOMS: atom_id res chain seq x y z
N MET A 1 17.99 15.76 13.45
CA MET A 1 17.25 14.48 13.61
C MET A 1 18.23 13.42 14.04
N SER A 2 17.93 12.65 15.09
CA SER A 2 18.76 11.51 15.47
C SER A 2 18.60 10.41 14.43
N ALA A 3 19.69 9.75 14.03
CA ALA A 3 19.59 8.60 13.14
C ALA A 3 18.73 7.50 13.80
N LEU A 4 17.55 7.26 13.23
CA LEU A 4 16.69 6.15 13.60
C LEU A 4 17.38 4.85 13.19
N THR A 5 18.13 4.26 14.13
CA THR A 5 18.89 3.03 13.92
C THR A 5 18.24 1.90 14.69
N GLY A 6 18.03 0.75 14.03
CA GLY A 6 17.40 -0.40 14.65
C GLY A 6 16.68 -1.31 13.66
N ARG A 7 16.02 -2.34 14.20
CA ARG A 7 15.15 -3.23 13.43
C ARG A 7 13.73 -2.68 13.42
N THR A 8 13.07 -2.77 12.26
CA THR A 8 11.62 -2.58 12.17
C THR A 8 10.93 -3.87 12.64
N VAL A 9 9.73 -3.73 13.15
CA VAL A 9 8.84 -4.87 13.48
C VAL A 9 7.46 -4.56 12.93
N SER A 10 6.67 -5.58 12.64
CA SER A 10 5.36 -5.44 11.98
C SER A 10 4.42 -4.46 12.71
N ARG A 11 4.48 -4.37 14.04
CA ARG A 11 3.68 -3.41 14.82
C ARG A 11 3.97 -1.94 14.53
N TRP A 12 5.12 -1.63 13.92
CA TRP A 12 5.54 -0.27 13.58
C TRP A 12 5.36 0.06 12.10
N VAL A 13 4.75 -0.85 11.33
CA VAL A 13 4.47 -0.63 9.92
C VAL A 13 3.00 -0.27 9.76
N ASN A 14 2.73 0.84 9.09
CA ASN A 14 1.37 1.30 8.80
C ASN A 14 1.13 1.28 7.30
N PHE A 15 -0.09 0.92 6.91
CA PHE A 15 -0.57 1.01 5.54
C PHE A 15 -1.63 2.10 5.48
N SER A 16 -1.40 3.14 4.70
CA SER A 16 -2.32 4.26 4.53
C SER A 16 -2.83 4.31 3.09
N VAL A 17 -4.14 4.45 2.90
CA VAL A 17 -4.76 4.60 1.57
C VAL A 17 -5.78 5.72 1.59
N GLU A 18 -5.92 6.42 0.47
CA GLU A 18 -6.91 7.47 0.30
C GLU A 18 -8.35 6.95 0.22
N ASP A 19 -9.24 7.55 1.02
CA ASP A 19 -10.70 7.35 1.02
C ASP A 19 -11.41 8.65 0.56
N ALA A 20 -11.16 9.01 -0.70
CA ALA A 20 -11.69 10.17 -1.45
C ALA A 20 -11.40 11.60 -0.92
N SER A 21 -11.08 11.78 0.36
CA SER A 21 -10.88 13.11 0.97
C SER A 21 -9.73 13.17 1.98
N ALA A 22 -9.24 12.02 2.43
CA ALA A 22 -8.15 11.92 3.40
C ALA A 22 -7.44 10.57 3.30
N MET A 23 -6.18 10.53 3.76
CA MET A 23 -5.45 9.29 4.00
C MET A 23 -6.04 8.55 5.21
N ARG A 24 -6.27 7.25 5.06
CA ARG A 24 -6.80 6.36 6.09
C ARG A 24 -5.81 5.25 6.40
N ASP A 25 -5.50 5.06 7.68
CA ASP A 25 -4.67 3.95 8.13
C ASP A 25 -5.51 2.69 8.23
N ILE A 26 -5.13 1.66 7.48
CA ILE A 26 -5.80 0.37 7.41
C ILE A 26 -5.02 -0.67 8.23
N PRO A 27 -5.68 -1.38 9.15
CA PRO A 27 -5.04 -2.45 9.88
C PRO A 27 -4.81 -3.66 8.97
N PHE A 28 -3.57 -4.13 8.90
CA PHE A 28 -3.19 -5.32 8.15
C PHE A 28 -2.35 -6.26 9.03
N ASN A 29 -2.44 -7.56 8.74
CA ASN A 29 -1.63 -8.61 9.35
C ASN A 29 -0.50 -9.05 8.42
N THR A 30 -0.74 -9.02 7.10
CA THR A 30 0.25 -9.40 6.10
C THR A 30 0.31 -8.37 4.99
N LEU A 31 1.52 -8.19 4.47
CA LEU A 31 1.84 -7.31 3.36
C LEU A 31 2.73 -8.10 2.40
N SER A 32 2.41 -8.08 1.10
CA SER A 32 3.29 -8.63 0.06
C SER A 32 4.59 -7.83 -0.03
N VAL A 33 5.53 -8.29 -0.85
CA VAL A 33 6.78 -7.56 -1.06
C VAL A 33 6.47 -6.14 -1.55
N CYS A 34 6.93 -5.15 -0.80
CA CYS A 34 6.88 -3.75 -1.22
C CYS A 34 8.06 -3.49 -2.14
N GLY A 35 7.77 -3.12 -3.38
CA GLY A 35 8.82 -2.81 -4.34
C GLY A 35 8.32 -2.91 -5.77
N ILE A 36 9.19 -2.47 -6.66
CA ILE A 36 8.96 -2.57 -8.09
C ILE A 36 9.40 -3.95 -8.53
N THR A 37 8.50 -4.68 -9.16
CA THR A 37 8.79 -5.95 -9.80
C THR A 37 8.97 -5.73 -11.29
N TYR A 38 10.09 -6.23 -11.83
CA TYR A 38 10.32 -6.31 -13.27
C TYR A 38 10.13 -7.75 -13.70
N GLU A 39 9.47 -7.95 -14.83
CA GLU A 39 9.44 -9.27 -15.47
C GLU A 39 10.83 -9.58 -16.01
N GLU A 40 11.46 -10.63 -15.49
CA GLU A 40 12.71 -11.15 -16.06
C GLU A 40 12.37 -11.90 -17.37
N GLN A 41 12.62 -11.29 -18.53
CA GLN A 41 12.52 -11.97 -19.82
C GLN A 41 13.92 -12.33 -20.36
N ASP A 42 14.15 -13.62 -20.58
CA ASP A 42 15.35 -14.12 -21.28
C ASP A 42 15.11 -14.10 -22.80
N LEU A 43 15.39 -12.96 -23.42
CA LEU A 43 15.19 -12.71 -24.84
C LEU A 43 16.37 -13.29 -25.67
N THR A 44 16.35 -14.60 -25.94
CA THR A 44 17.40 -15.24 -26.78
C THR A 44 17.03 -15.39 -28.27
N ALA A 45 15.82 -15.01 -28.70
CA ALA A 45 15.38 -15.15 -30.09
C ALA A 45 14.78 -13.86 -30.68
N PHE A 46 15.19 -13.51 -31.91
CA PHE A 46 14.75 -12.31 -32.65
C PHE A 46 13.24 -12.26 -32.92
N GLN A 47 12.56 -13.42 -32.90
CA GLN A 47 11.11 -13.53 -33.08
C GLN A 47 10.33 -13.17 -31.81
N ASP A 48 11.01 -13.08 -30.66
CA ASP A 48 10.41 -12.68 -29.38
C ASP A 48 10.34 -11.16 -29.20
N ALA A 49 11.11 -10.40 -30.00
CA ALA A 49 11.09 -8.94 -30.03
C ALA A 49 9.72 -8.32 -30.44
N VAL A 50 8.86 -9.10 -31.11
CA VAL A 50 7.54 -8.62 -31.56
C VAL A 50 6.45 -8.85 -30.49
N LYS A 51 6.60 -9.88 -29.63
CA LYS A 51 5.82 -9.98 -28.39
C LYS A 51 6.39 -9.08 -27.29
N GLY A 52 7.67 -8.72 -27.43
CA GLY A 52 8.42 -7.84 -26.56
C GLY A 52 8.22 -6.32 -26.79
N ALA A 53 7.06 -5.86 -27.25
CA ALA A 53 6.80 -4.41 -27.43
C ALA A 53 6.21 -3.69 -26.19
N LEU A 54 5.80 -4.44 -25.16
CA LEU A 54 5.42 -3.94 -23.83
C LEU A 54 6.15 -4.56 -22.59
N PRO A 55 7.25 -5.35 -22.68
CA PRO A 55 8.07 -5.72 -21.54
C PRO A 55 8.76 -4.51 -20.93
N GLY A 56 8.88 -4.51 -19.61
CA GLY A 56 9.62 -3.50 -18.87
C GLY A 56 8.76 -2.38 -18.29
N MET A 57 7.43 -2.46 -18.37
CA MET A 57 6.60 -1.64 -17.50
C MET A 57 6.75 -2.14 -16.06
N PRO A 58 7.32 -1.32 -15.15
CA PRO A 58 7.43 -1.68 -13.75
C PRO A 58 6.03 -1.87 -13.18
N ASP A 59 5.71 -3.09 -12.72
CA ASP A 59 4.53 -3.31 -11.91
C ASP A 59 4.95 -3.22 -10.43
N ALA A 60 4.03 -2.80 -9.58
CA ALA A 60 4.24 -2.76 -8.13
C ALA A 60 2.99 -3.26 -7.42
N PRO A 61 2.58 -4.53 -7.64
CA PRO A 61 1.36 -5.04 -7.05
C PRO A 61 1.56 -5.21 -5.54
N ILE A 62 0.65 -4.62 -4.77
CA ILE A 62 0.65 -4.71 -3.31
C ILE A 62 -0.59 -5.48 -2.88
N GLU A 63 -0.38 -6.57 -2.14
CA GLU A 63 -1.45 -7.37 -1.56
C GLU A 63 -1.37 -7.26 -0.05
N ILE A 64 -2.52 -6.95 0.56
CA ILE A 64 -2.68 -6.86 2.02
C ILE A 64 -3.78 -7.81 2.47
N SER A 65 -3.61 -8.37 3.66
CA SER A 65 -4.68 -9.06 4.36
C SER A 65 -4.74 -8.63 5.81
N GLY A 66 -5.93 -8.64 6.41
CA GLY A 66 -6.13 -8.16 7.77
C GLY A 66 -7.50 -8.51 8.34
N PRO A 67 -7.76 -8.12 9.59
CA PRO A 67 -9.06 -8.34 10.23
C PRO A 67 -10.13 -7.46 9.59
N PHE A 68 -11.32 -8.03 9.40
CA PHE A 68 -12.51 -7.31 8.93
C PHE A 68 -13.04 -6.33 9.97
N ASP A 69 -13.04 -6.73 11.25
CA ASP A 69 -13.42 -5.86 12.38
C ASP A 69 -12.18 -5.17 12.96
N THR A 70 -12.25 -3.84 13.07
CA THR A 70 -11.17 -3.00 13.58
C THR A 70 -11.37 -2.61 15.05
N THR A 71 -12.42 -3.07 15.73
CA THR A 71 -12.74 -2.73 17.14
C THR A 71 -11.57 -3.01 18.09
N ALA A 72 -10.89 -4.15 17.91
CA ALA A 72 -9.70 -4.50 18.68
C ALA A 72 -8.51 -3.55 18.40
N ALA A 73 -8.34 -3.13 17.14
CA ALA A 73 -7.25 -2.27 16.72
C ALA A 73 -7.48 -0.79 17.11
N VAL A 74 -8.73 -0.33 17.10
CA VAL A 74 -9.17 0.97 17.64
C VAL A 74 -8.93 1.05 19.15
N THR A 75 -9.10 -0.06 19.88
CA THR A 75 -8.79 -0.12 21.32
C THR A 75 -7.28 0.04 21.59
N ALA A 76 -6.43 -0.60 20.79
CA ALA A 76 -4.97 -0.44 20.87
C ALA A 76 -4.51 0.98 20.45
N ALA A 77 -5.25 1.63 19.55
CA ALA A 77 -5.01 3.02 19.19
C ALA A 77 -5.35 3.98 20.33
N ALA A 78 -6.44 3.72 21.06
CA ALA A 78 -6.85 4.51 22.22
C ALA A 78 -5.84 4.44 23.38
N SER A 79 -5.02 3.38 23.48
CA SER A 79 -3.93 3.26 24.45
C SER A 79 -2.62 3.91 24.00
N GLY A 80 -2.55 4.49 22.80
CA GLY A 80 -1.33 5.10 22.25
C GLY A 80 -0.29 4.09 21.75
N GLU A 81 -0.65 2.81 21.64
CA GLU A 81 0.21 1.71 21.15
C GLU A 81 0.08 1.50 19.63
N ALA A 82 -0.89 2.17 18.99
CA ALA A 82 -1.17 2.12 17.56
C ALA A 82 -1.72 3.47 17.04
N PRO A 83 -1.58 3.78 15.74
CA PRO A 83 -2.26 4.92 15.11
C PRO A 83 -3.78 4.76 15.14
N ALA A 84 -4.53 5.86 14.98
CA ALA A 84 -5.99 5.82 14.87
C ALA A 84 -6.42 5.12 13.57
N LEU A 85 -6.77 3.84 13.67
CA LEU A 85 -7.11 3.00 12.53
C LEU A 85 -8.56 3.23 12.08
N THR A 86 -8.77 3.27 10.77
CA THR A 86 -10.09 3.38 10.14
C THR A 86 -10.58 1.98 9.76
N GLY A 87 -11.92 1.79 9.72
CA GLY A 87 -12.53 0.52 9.34
C GLY A 87 -12.04 0.03 7.97
N SER A 88 -11.40 -1.15 7.93
CA SER A 88 -10.82 -1.72 6.70
C SER A 88 -11.91 -1.93 5.65
N HIS A 89 -13.06 -2.50 6.05
CA HIS A 89 -14.17 -2.71 5.13
C HIS A 89 -14.81 -1.42 4.62
N THR A 90 -14.96 -0.40 5.47
CA THR A 90 -15.63 0.86 5.08
C THR A 90 -14.87 1.61 4.01
N VAL A 91 -13.53 1.51 4.00
CA VAL A 91 -12.67 2.14 3.00
C VAL A 91 -12.52 1.23 1.78
N LEU A 92 -12.08 -0.01 1.99
CA LEU A 92 -11.67 -0.90 0.91
C LEU A 92 -12.83 -1.36 0.02
N SER A 93 -14.03 -1.54 0.59
CA SER A 93 -15.20 -1.94 -0.21
C SER A 93 -15.67 -0.84 -1.18
N VAL A 94 -15.44 0.43 -0.83
CA VAL A 94 -15.87 1.59 -1.62
C VAL A 94 -14.91 1.84 -2.79
N ILE A 95 -13.60 1.67 -2.57
CA ILE A 95 -12.59 1.89 -3.60
C ILE A 95 -12.36 0.67 -4.52
N ASN A 96 -12.90 -0.49 -4.16
CA ASN A 96 -12.74 -1.73 -4.93
C ASN A 96 -13.35 -1.63 -6.33
N GLY A 97 -12.54 -1.89 -7.35
CA GLY A 97 -12.95 -1.82 -8.76
C GLY A 97 -13.13 -0.39 -9.28
N GLY A 98 -12.77 0.62 -8.49
CA GLY A 98 -12.77 2.02 -8.93
C GLY A 98 -11.71 2.31 -9.99
N SER A 99 -11.96 3.33 -10.81
CA SER A 99 -11.01 3.82 -11.82
C SER A 99 -10.19 5.03 -11.38
N ASP A 100 -10.54 5.62 -10.25
CA ASP A 100 -9.87 6.83 -9.75
C ASP A 100 -8.57 6.44 -9.04
N PRO A 101 -7.41 6.97 -9.48
CA PRO A 101 -6.14 6.74 -8.80
C PRO A 101 -6.18 7.23 -7.35
N LYS A 102 -5.66 6.40 -6.43
CA LYS A 102 -5.62 6.70 -4.99
C LYS A 102 -4.20 6.83 -4.48
N ALA A 103 -4.01 7.74 -3.55
CA ALA A 103 -2.74 7.86 -2.85
C ALA A 103 -2.57 6.63 -1.94
N LEU A 104 -1.36 6.09 -1.91
CA LEU A 104 -1.02 4.93 -1.10
C LEU A 104 0.35 5.16 -0.47
N ASP A 105 0.45 4.85 0.82
CA ASP A 105 1.67 5.04 1.59
C ASP A 105 1.88 3.89 2.56
N ILE A 106 3.06 3.27 2.50
CA ILE A 106 3.52 2.24 3.43
C ILE A 106 4.62 2.84 4.27
N LYS A 107 4.32 3.05 5.55
CA LYS A 107 5.17 3.75 6.50
C LYS A 107 5.89 2.76 7.38
N PHE A 108 7.22 2.82 7.41
CA PHE A 108 8.04 1.91 8.22
C PHE A 108 8.66 2.63 9.41
N GLY A 109 8.06 2.45 10.60
CA GLY A 109 8.62 2.95 11.85
C GLY A 109 9.82 2.14 12.34
N ILE A 110 10.80 2.82 12.92
CA ILE A 110 12.02 2.20 13.48
C ILE A 110 11.97 2.35 15.01
N ARG A 111 11.67 1.24 15.70
CA ARG A 111 11.48 1.17 17.17
C ARG A 111 10.31 2.00 17.75
N THR A 112 9.75 2.91 16.98
CA THR A 112 8.62 3.77 17.31
C THR A 112 7.62 3.79 16.15
N HIS A 113 6.48 4.44 16.33
CA HIS A 113 5.63 4.83 15.20
C HIS A 113 6.42 5.70 14.21
N TRP A 114 5.99 5.62 12.94
CA TRP A 114 6.59 6.42 11.88
C TRP A 114 6.50 7.92 12.20
N GLU A 115 7.58 8.62 11.92
CA GLU A 115 7.73 10.06 12.04
C GLU A 115 8.44 10.61 10.80
N ASP A 116 8.32 11.91 10.54
CA ASP A 116 9.01 12.55 9.40
C ASP A 116 10.51 12.23 9.43
N GLY A 117 11.05 11.78 8.30
CA GLY A 117 12.43 11.29 8.21
C GLY A 117 12.56 9.76 8.29
N ALA A 118 11.52 9.03 8.70
CA ALA A 118 11.48 7.57 8.65
C ALA A 118 11.14 7.06 7.24
N PRO A 119 11.62 5.87 6.83
CA PRO A 119 11.39 5.35 5.49
C PRO A 119 9.91 5.09 5.22
N GLN A 120 9.48 5.43 4.01
CA GLN A 120 8.18 5.07 3.48
C GLN A 120 8.31 4.60 2.02
N PHE A 121 7.28 3.89 1.55
CA PHE A 121 7.12 3.55 0.13
C PHE A 121 5.70 3.89 -0.31
N GLY A 122 5.57 4.73 -1.33
CA GLY A 122 4.24 5.19 -1.73
C GLY A 122 4.23 6.05 -2.97
N ILE A 123 3.05 6.60 -3.23
CA ILE A 123 2.80 7.58 -4.28
C ILE A 123 1.63 8.49 -3.87
N THR A 124 1.86 9.79 -3.99
CA THR A 124 0.85 10.84 -3.92
C THR A 124 -0.03 10.79 -5.17
N ALA A 125 -1.36 10.72 -4.99
CA ALA A 125 -2.27 10.61 -6.12
C ALA A 125 -2.52 11.93 -6.83
N THR A 126 -2.78 11.81 -8.12
CA THR A 126 -3.36 12.84 -8.99
C THR A 126 -4.43 12.19 -9.86
N ALA A 127 -5.13 12.96 -10.67
CA ALA A 127 -6.07 12.42 -11.65
C ALA A 127 -5.45 11.41 -12.65
N ALA A 128 -4.12 11.33 -12.76
CA ALA A 128 -3.40 10.42 -13.65
C ALA A 128 -2.38 9.51 -12.95
N ASN A 129 -2.14 9.69 -11.64
CA ASN A 129 -1.11 8.97 -10.89
C ASN A 129 -1.69 8.37 -9.62
N GLY A 130 -1.32 7.13 -9.30
CA GLY A 130 -1.71 6.48 -8.04
C GLY A 130 -2.00 5.00 -8.20
N TYR A 131 -2.53 4.41 -7.13
CA TYR A 131 -2.93 3.01 -7.05
C TYR A 131 -4.43 2.82 -7.26
N LEU A 132 -4.79 1.69 -7.86
CA LEU A 132 -6.17 1.21 -7.96
C LEU A 132 -6.33 -0.02 -7.08
N CYS A 133 -7.43 -0.08 -6.32
CA CYS A 133 -7.84 -1.31 -5.65
C CYS A 133 -8.56 -2.19 -6.66
N VAL A 134 -7.86 -3.18 -7.22
CA VAL A 134 -8.40 -4.04 -8.29
C VAL A 134 -9.20 -5.22 -7.76
N ASN A 135 -8.99 -5.59 -6.50
CA ASN A 135 -9.72 -6.67 -5.87
C ASN A 135 -9.81 -6.45 -4.36
N TYR A 136 -10.98 -6.70 -3.81
CA TYR A 136 -11.24 -6.75 -2.39
C TYR A 136 -12.21 -7.90 -2.12
N THR A 137 -11.81 -8.82 -1.27
CA THR A 137 -12.62 -9.97 -0.84
C THR A 137 -12.63 -10.08 0.67
N VAL A 138 -13.74 -10.58 1.21
CA VAL A 138 -13.91 -10.85 2.63
C VAL A 138 -14.26 -12.32 2.80
N ASP A 139 -13.46 -13.02 3.60
CA ASP A 139 -13.80 -14.33 4.09
C ASP A 139 -14.58 -14.20 5.39
N VAL A 140 -15.89 -14.40 5.30
CA VAL A 140 -16.82 -14.33 6.44
C VAL A 140 -16.63 -15.45 7.45
N SER A 141 -15.94 -16.54 7.08
CA SER A 141 -15.68 -17.67 7.98
C SER A 141 -14.55 -17.38 8.96
N THR A 142 -13.54 -16.63 8.50
CA THR A 142 -12.37 -16.21 9.30
C THR A 142 -12.44 -14.75 9.73
N MET A 143 -13.42 -13.99 9.23
CA MET A 143 -13.53 -12.54 9.40
C MET A 143 -12.25 -11.80 8.98
N THR A 144 -11.64 -12.26 7.89
CA THR A 144 -10.44 -11.65 7.30
C THR A 144 -10.74 -11.08 5.93
N TYR A 145 -10.07 -9.98 5.58
CA TYR A 145 -10.14 -9.40 4.24
C TYR A 145 -8.83 -9.63 3.49
N SER A 146 -8.92 -9.63 2.16
CA SER A 146 -7.77 -9.54 1.26
C SER A 146 -8.03 -8.42 0.26
N ALA A 147 -7.03 -7.58 0.03
CA ALA A 147 -7.08 -6.50 -0.96
C ALA A 147 -5.83 -6.51 -1.84
N LYS A 148 -6.02 -6.22 -3.13
CA LYS A 148 -4.96 -6.11 -4.12
C LYS A 148 -4.96 -4.71 -4.73
N PHE A 149 -3.79 -4.10 -4.75
CA PHE A 149 -3.53 -2.80 -5.33
C PHE A 149 -2.57 -2.94 -6.50
N VAL A 150 -2.87 -2.21 -7.58
CA VAL A 150 -2.02 -2.15 -8.79
C VAL A 150 -1.84 -0.68 -9.17
N VAL A 151 -0.68 -0.33 -9.69
CA VAL A 151 -0.40 1.03 -10.14
C VAL A 151 -1.26 1.34 -11.38
N THR A 152 -1.88 2.52 -11.40
CA THR A 152 -2.67 2.97 -12.56
C THR A 152 -1.79 3.02 -13.80
N ALA A 153 -2.30 2.54 -14.94
CA ALA A 153 -1.56 2.58 -16.20
C ALA A 153 -1.14 4.03 -16.56
N GLY A 154 0.16 4.23 -16.81
CA GLY A 154 0.71 5.56 -17.10
C GLY A 154 1.04 6.41 -15.88
N SER A 155 0.79 5.92 -14.66
CA SER A 155 1.20 6.57 -13.43
C SER A 155 2.72 6.64 -13.30
N ALA A 156 3.21 7.66 -12.59
CA ALA A 156 4.57 7.66 -12.07
C ALA A 156 4.83 6.41 -11.22
N ILE A 157 6.10 5.99 -11.18
CA ILE A 157 6.54 4.83 -10.42
C ILE A 157 6.55 5.20 -8.92
N PRO A 158 5.93 4.40 -8.05
CA PRO A 158 6.02 4.57 -6.60
C PRO A 158 7.47 4.53 -6.12
N ALA A 159 7.80 5.37 -5.14
CA ALA A 159 9.18 5.59 -4.73
C ALA A 159 9.36 5.42 -3.23
N TRP A 160 10.61 5.15 -2.85
CA TRP A 160 11.04 5.24 -1.46
C TRP A 160 11.27 6.71 -1.09
N GLY A 161 10.76 7.10 0.06
CA GLY A 161 10.86 8.47 0.55
C GLY A 161 10.93 8.53 2.07
N THR A 162 10.82 9.74 2.60
CA THR A 162 10.84 10.02 4.04
C THR A 162 9.78 11.05 4.47
N THR A 163 8.80 11.32 3.61
CA THR A 163 7.81 12.39 3.79
C THR A 163 6.46 11.91 3.33
N ILE A 164 5.47 11.94 4.22
CA ILE A 164 4.13 11.38 4.00
C ILE A 164 3.54 11.70 2.62
N GLU A 165 2.98 10.70 1.96
CA GLU A 165 2.21 10.94 0.73
C GLU A 165 0.90 11.67 1.05
N VAL A 166 0.47 12.54 0.15
CA VAL A 166 -0.70 13.41 0.37
C VAL A 166 -1.82 13.12 -0.63
N VAL A 167 -3.00 13.62 -0.31
CA VAL A 167 -4.12 13.74 -1.26
C VAL A 167 -4.04 15.14 -1.85
N LEU A 168 -4.07 15.25 -3.18
CA LEU A 168 -3.99 16.53 -3.90
C LEU A 168 -5.35 17.04 -4.37
#